data_AF-A0A7X6ULW5-F1
#
_entry.id   AF-A0A7X6ULW5-F1
#
_cell.length_a   1.000
_cell.length_b   1.000
_cell.length_c   1.000
_cell.angle_alpha   90.00
_cell.angle_beta   90.00
_cell.angle_gamma   90.00
#
_symmetry.space_group_name_H-M   'P 1'
#
loop_
_entity.id
_entity.type
_entity.pdbx_description
1 polymer ?
#
loop_
_entity_poly.entity_id
_entity_poly.type
_entity_poly.pdbx_seq_one_letter_code
_entity_poly.pdbx_strand_id
1 'polypeptide(L)'
;GIDDFLLAAVFGGVLAGIGSGLIFRSKGSTGGLDIVAVIIRRYRGYNIGQTFLTFNVLVLFSSLMIFNFEKTLYAAVAIYIASKMMDTVVTGLQTTRTAMIISSQHVDIAHAIINNLHRGCTYLKASGAYTGEEKEIVLVTVAKTQLPALKEIVFELDPRAFIIINETIEAFGKGFSLGGSEY
;
A
#
# COMPACT_ATOMS: atom_id res chain seq x y z
N GLY A 1 12.21 -11.63 34.65
CA GLY A 1 11.86 -13.02 34.37
C GLY A 1 10.94 -13.04 33.18
N ILE A 2 10.07 -14.04 33.12
CA ILE A 2 9.07 -14.30 32.07
C ILE A 2 7.92 -13.27 32.20
N ASP A 3 8.21 -12.03 32.59
CA ASP A 3 7.30 -11.16 33.36
C ASP A 3 6.64 -10.06 32.52
N ASP A 4 6.86 -10.02 31.21
CA ASP A 4 6.12 -9.11 30.32
C ASP A 4 5.72 -9.85 29.04
N PHE A 5 4.72 -10.72 29.18
CA PHE A 5 4.12 -11.48 28.08
C PHE A 5 3.63 -10.56 26.96
N LEU A 6 3.24 -9.32 27.29
CA LEU A 6 2.86 -8.32 26.30
C LEU A 6 4.07 -7.87 25.49
N LEU A 7 5.18 -7.53 26.15
CA LEU A 7 6.42 -7.14 25.46
C LEU A 7 6.92 -8.28 24.56
N ALA A 8 6.92 -9.52 25.06
CA ALA A 8 7.31 -10.69 24.29
C ALA A 8 6.39 -10.92 23.07
N ALA A 9 5.07 -10.77 23.24
CA ALA A 9 4.10 -10.87 22.16
C ALA A 9 4.30 -9.79 21.09
N VAL A 10 4.60 -8.56 21.50
CA VAL A 10 4.87 -7.45 20.59
C VAL A 10 6.15 -7.70 19.81
N PHE A 11 7.28 -7.93 20.47
CA PHE A 11 8.56 -8.14 19.78
C PHE A 11 8.56 -9.41 18.92
N GLY A 12 8.00 -10.50 19.44
CA GLY A 12 7.83 -11.75 18.70
C GLY A 12 6.96 -11.56 17.47
N GLY A 13 5.83 -10.86 17.61
CA GLY A 13 4.94 -10.51 16.50
C GLY A 13 5.63 -9.65 15.44
N VAL A 14 6.39 -8.63 15.85
CA VAL A 14 7.12 -7.76 14.91
C VAL A 14 8.15 -8.55 14.12
N LEU A 15 9.03 -9.31 14.80
CA LEU A 15 10.10 -10.06 14.16
C LEU A 15 9.54 -11.16 13.24
N ALA A 16 8.53 -11.90 13.70
CA ALA A 16 7.87 -12.93 12.89
C ALA A 16 7.19 -12.34 11.66
N GLY A 17 6.46 -11.23 11.82
CA GLY A 17 5.80 -10.54 10.72
C GLY A 17 6.77 -10.00 9.67
N ILE A 18 7.91 -9.43 10.10
CA ILE A 18 8.96 -8.97 9.18
C ILE A 18 9.58 -10.15 8.44
N GLY A 19 9.98 -11.20 9.17
CA GLY A 19 10.61 -12.40 8.59
C GLY A 19 9.71 -13.06 7.54
N SER A 20 8.46 -13.37 7.91
CA SER A 20 7.48 -13.96 6.98
C SER A 20 7.14 -13.01 5.84
N GLY A 21 7.02 -11.70 6.11
CA GLY A 21 6.79 -10.69 5.07
C GLY A 21 7.89 -10.65 4.02
N LEU A 22 9.16 -10.82 4.41
CA LEU A 22 10.29 -10.88 3.47
C LEU A 22 10.22 -12.13 2.59
N ILE A 23 9.86 -13.29 3.17
CA ILE A 23 9.68 -14.54 2.43
C ILE A 23 8.58 -14.39 1.38
N PHE A 24 7.44 -13.82 1.75
CA PHE A 24 6.34 -13.59 0.81
C PHE A 24 6.69 -12.54 -0.26
N ARG A 25 7.45 -11.50 0.11
CA ARG A 25 7.95 -10.50 -0.84
C ARG A 25 8.88 -11.13 -1.88
N SER A 26 9.66 -12.15 -1.52
CA SER A 26 10.46 -12.93 -2.48
C SER A 26 9.67 -13.99 -3.25
N LYS A 27 8.34 -13.94 -3.26
CA LYS A 27 7.43 -14.95 -3.84
C LYS A 27 7.59 -16.35 -3.22
N GLY A 28 8.16 -16.44 -2.02
CA GLY A 28 8.31 -17.68 -1.25
C GLY A 28 7.09 -17.94 -0.36
N SER A 29 7.03 -19.16 0.20
CA SER A 29 6.10 -19.53 1.25
C SER A 29 6.84 -20.39 2.27
N THR A 30 6.50 -20.23 3.55
CA THR A 30 6.95 -21.06 4.66
C THR A 30 6.35 -22.46 4.68
N GLY A 31 5.34 -22.72 3.83
CA GLY A 31 4.60 -23.98 3.78
C GLY A 31 3.50 -24.04 4.85
N GLY A 32 2.31 -24.54 4.49
CA GLY A 32 1.15 -24.61 5.38
C GLY A 32 0.00 -23.70 4.95
N LEU A 33 -0.69 -23.07 5.91
CA LEU A 33 -1.80 -22.13 5.65
C LEU A 33 -1.37 -20.89 4.86
N ASP A 34 -0.08 -20.59 4.88
CA ASP A 34 0.56 -19.51 4.13
C ASP A 34 0.41 -19.68 2.61
N ILE A 35 0.33 -20.92 2.11
CA ILE A 35 0.06 -21.20 0.69
C ILE A 35 -1.35 -20.73 0.31
N VAL A 36 -2.32 -20.96 1.20
CA VAL A 36 -3.70 -20.51 1.00
C VAL A 36 -3.76 -18.99 0.97
N ALA A 37 -3.01 -18.30 1.84
CA ALA A 37 -2.92 -16.84 1.83
C ALA A 37 -2.32 -16.29 0.53
N VAL A 38 -1.27 -16.94 -0.01
CA VAL A 38 -0.68 -16.57 -1.31
C VAL A 38 -1.67 -16.79 -2.46
N ILE A 39 -2.42 -17.89 -2.46
CA ILE A 39 -3.44 -18.18 -3.48
C ILE A 39 -4.58 -17.15 -3.39
N ILE A 40 -5.11 -16.88 -2.21
CA ILE A 40 -6.21 -15.92 -2.03
C ILE A 40 -5.78 -14.51 -2.48
N ARG A 41 -4.55 -14.09 -2.16
CA ARG A 41 -4.01 -12.84 -2.69
C ARG A 41 -3.98 -12.83 -4.22
N ARG A 42 -3.55 -13.93 -4.84
CA ARG A 42 -3.47 -14.05 -6.31
C ARG A 42 -4.84 -13.97 -7.00
N TYR A 43 -5.89 -14.53 -6.39
CA TYR A 43 -7.22 -14.61 -7.02
C TYR A 43 -8.21 -13.53 -6.57
N ARG A 44 -8.06 -12.96 -5.36
CA ARG A 44 -9.01 -11.99 -4.79
C ARG A 44 -8.39 -10.64 -4.42
N GLY A 45 -7.08 -10.47 -4.55
CA GLY A 45 -6.41 -9.19 -4.23
C GLY A 45 -6.37 -8.84 -2.75
N TYR A 46 -6.75 -9.76 -1.85
CA TYR A 46 -6.63 -9.54 -0.41
C TYR A 46 -5.17 -9.56 0.05
N ASN A 47 -4.88 -8.80 1.10
CA ASN A 47 -3.57 -8.79 1.73
C ASN A 47 -3.27 -10.14 2.41
N ILE A 48 -2.00 -10.58 2.33
CA ILE A 48 -1.56 -11.88 2.89
C ILE A 48 -1.76 -11.90 4.39
N GLY A 49 -1.37 -10.82 5.09
CA GLY A 49 -1.52 -10.67 6.52
C GLY A 49 -2.99 -10.70 6.95
N GLN A 50 -3.90 -10.00 6.26
CA GLN A 50 -5.34 -10.07 6.57
C GLN A 50 -5.90 -11.49 6.45
N THR A 51 -5.48 -12.22 5.42
CA THR A 51 -5.88 -13.62 5.22
C THR A 51 -5.33 -14.50 6.34
N PHE A 52 -4.04 -14.33 6.66
CA PHE A 52 -3.36 -15.02 7.75
C PHE A 52 -4.05 -14.75 9.10
N LEU A 53 -4.41 -13.50 9.38
CA LEU A 53 -5.10 -13.11 10.60
C LEU A 53 -6.46 -13.81 10.72
N THR A 54 -7.23 -13.85 9.62
CA THR A 54 -8.55 -14.47 9.62
C THR A 54 -8.48 -15.96 9.96
N PHE A 55 -7.54 -16.69 9.37
CA PHE A 55 -7.34 -18.11 9.69
C PHE A 55 -6.85 -18.30 11.14
N ASN A 56 -5.92 -17.48 11.61
CA ASN A 56 -5.40 -17.59 12.96
C ASN A 56 -6.44 -17.21 14.01
N VAL A 57 -7.36 -16.30 13.72
CA VAL A 57 -8.50 -16.00 14.60
C VAL A 57 -9.37 -17.23 14.80
N LEU A 58 -9.63 -18.03 13.76
CA LEU A 58 -10.36 -19.30 13.90
C LEU A 58 -9.63 -20.29 14.81
N VAL A 59 -8.30 -20.37 14.68
CA VAL A 59 -7.45 -21.20 15.54
C VAL A 59 -7.47 -20.69 16.99
N LEU A 60 -7.41 -19.37 17.21
CA LEU A 60 -7.49 -18.75 18.54
C LEU A 60 -8.86 -19.00 19.20
N PHE A 61 -9.96 -18.92 18.45
CA PHE A 61 -11.28 -19.28 18.97
C PHE A 61 -11.32 -20.74 19.42
N SER A 62 -10.67 -21.63 18.69
CA SER A 62 -10.57 -23.05 19.05
C SER A 62 -9.67 -23.27 20.27
N SER A 63 -8.65 -22.42 20.45
CA SER A 63 -7.68 -22.51 21.55
C SER A 63 -8.25 -22.03 22.89
N LEU A 64 -9.31 -21.21 22.90
CA LEU A 64 -10.02 -20.77 24.11
C LEU A 64 -10.62 -21.93 24.92
N MET A 65 -10.89 -23.09 24.29
CA MET A 65 -11.36 -24.29 24.99
C MET A 65 -10.26 -25.05 25.74
N ILE A 66 -8.98 -24.76 25.44
CA ILE A 66 -7.82 -25.54 25.90
C ILE A 66 -6.86 -24.69 26.73
N PHE A 67 -6.72 -23.39 26.41
CA PHE A 67 -5.78 -22.47 27.04
C PHE A 67 -6.45 -21.42 27.91
N ASN A 68 -5.68 -20.86 28.83
CA ASN A 68 -6.12 -19.79 29.71
C ASN A 68 -6.37 -18.49 28.92
N PHE A 69 -7.46 -17.78 29.22
CA PHE A 69 -7.94 -16.63 28.44
C PHE A 69 -6.86 -15.55 28.23
N GLU A 70 -6.06 -15.28 29.26
CA GLU A 70 -4.98 -14.30 29.23
C GLU A 70 -3.88 -14.65 28.21
N LYS A 71 -3.49 -15.93 28.13
CA LYS A 71 -2.47 -16.40 27.17
C LYS A 71 -2.97 -16.32 25.73
N THR A 72 -4.25 -16.59 25.52
CA THR A 72 -4.88 -16.48 24.19
C THR A 72 -4.94 -15.02 23.72
N LEU A 73 -5.18 -14.07 24.63
CA LEU A 73 -5.10 -12.64 24.32
C LEU A 73 -3.69 -12.20 23.90
N TYR A 74 -2.64 -12.63 24.61
CA TYR A 74 -1.27 -12.33 24.20
C TYR A 74 -0.93 -12.93 22.82
N ALA A 75 -1.38 -14.14 22.54
CA ALA A 75 -1.22 -14.76 21.21
C ALA A 75 -1.98 -13.96 20.12
N ALA A 76 -3.20 -13.48 20.42
CA ALA A 76 -3.96 -12.64 19.51
C ALA A 76 -3.24 -11.33 19.17
N VAL A 77 -2.64 -10.67 20.17
CA VAL A 77 -1.82 -9.47 19.98
C VAL A 77 -0.61 -9.77 19.08
N ALA A 78 0.12 -10.86 19.36
CA ALA A 78 1.28 -11.26 18.56
C ALA A 78 0.90 -11.52 17.09
N ILE A 79 -0.20 -12.25 16.85
CA ILE A 79 -0.71 -12.57 15.51
C ILE A 79 -1.15 -11.31 14.76
N TYR A 80 -1.84 -10.38 15.44
CA TYR A 80 -2.25 -9.11 14.86
C TYR A 80 -1.05 -8.27 14.40
N ILE A 81 -0.06 -8.12 15.28
CA ILE A 81 1.16 -7.37 14.98
C ILE A 81 1.93 -8.04 13.84
N ALA A 82 2.07 -9.37 13.87
CA ALA A 82 2.73 -10.12 12.81
C ALA A 82 2.04 -9.93 11.45
N SER A 83 0.71 -10.03 11.41
CA SER A 83 -0.10 -9.76 10.21
C SER A 83 0.14 -8.35 9.67
N LYS A 84 0.15 -7.34 10.54
CA LYS A 84 0.33 -5.95 10.12
C LYS A 84 1.74 -5.69 9.57
N MET A 85 2.76 -6.24 10.22
CA MET A 85 4.15 -6.13 9.77
C MET A 85 4.36 -6.89 8.46
N MET A 86 3.76 -8.07 8.33
CA MET A 86 3.78 -8.85 7.09
C MET A 86 3.20 -8.05 5.92
N ASP A 87 2.00 -7.48 6.07
CA ASP A 87 1.39 -6.64 5.03
C ASP A 87 2.26 -5.44 4.66
N THR A 88 2.87 -4.81 5.66
CA THR A 88 3.77 -3.65 5.45
C THR A 88 5.01 -4.05 4.66
N VAL A 89 5.60 -5.21 4.94
CA VAL A 89 6.78 -5.70 4.23
C VAL A 89 6.43 -6.19 2.82
N VAL A 90 5.33 -6.91 2.65
CA VAL A 90 4.89 -7.47 1.36
C VAL A 90 4.50 -6.37 0.38
N THR A 91 3.67 -5.41 0.82
CA THR A 91 3.24 -4.27 -0.01
C THR A 91 4.37 -3.25 -0.18
N GLY A 92 5.35 -3.26 0.74
CA GLY A 92 6.46 -2.33 0.76
C GLY A 92 6.04 -0.92 1.19
N LEU A 93 7.04 -0.05 1.36
CA LEU A 93 6.82 1.36 1.72
C LEU A 93 6.32 2.22 0.54
N GLN A 94 6.42 1.71 -0.69
CA GLN A 94 6.01 2.43 -1.89
C GLN A 94 4.53 2.22 -2.17
N THR A 95 3.72 2.96 -1.43
CA THR A 95 2.31 3.16 -1.78
C THR A 95 2.24 4.11 -2.99
N THR A 96 1.67 3.63 -4.08
CA THR A 96 1.46 4.44 -5.29
C THR A 96 0.27 5.37 -5.07
N ARG A 97 0.35 6.57 -5.64
CA ARG A 97 -0.69 7.60 -5.57
C ARG A 97 -0.92 8.19 -6.94
N THR A 98 -2.17 8.39 -7.30
CA THR A 98 -2.54 9.07 -8.54
C THR A 98 -2.98 10.49 -8.17
N ALA A 99 -2.30 11.47 -8.74
CA ALA A 99 -2.63 12.88 -8.60
C ALA A 99 -3.33 13.39 -9.85
N MET A 100 -4.42 14.13 -9.66
CA MET A 100 -5.10 14.91 -10.68
C MET A 100 -4.85 16.38 -10.38
N ILE A 101 -4.19 17.09 -11.29
CA ILE A 101 -3.80 18.48 -11.11
C ILE A 101 -4.62 19.33 -12.07
N ILE A 102 -5.40 20.24 -11.50
CA ILE A 102 -6.25 21.19 -12.20
C ILE A 102 -5.59 22.55 -12.08
N SER A 103 -5.12 23.09 -13.21
CA SER A 103 -4.39 24.35 -13.25
C SER A 103 -4.50 25.00 -14.63
N SER A 104 -4.40 26.34 -14.64
CA SER A 104 -4.26 27.11 -15.88
C SER A 104 -2.90 26.89 -16.57
N GLN A 105 -1.86 26.53 -15.80
CA GLN A 105 -0.49 26.28 -16.26
C GLN A 105 -0.21 24.78 -16.42
N HIS A 106 -1.20 24.00 -16.86
CA HIS A 106 -1.11 22.54 -16.98
C HIS A 106 0.06 22.08 -17.88
N VAL A 107 0.39 22.84 -18.92
CA VAL A 107 1.50 22.53 -19.83
C VAL A 107 2.85 22.60 -19.13
N ASP A 108 3.13 23.71 -18.44
CA ASP A 108 4.39 23.92 -17.73
C ASP A 108 4.55 22.92 -16.58
N ILE A 109 3.45 22.66 -15.86
CA ILE A 109 3.41 21.65 -14.80
C ILE A 109 3.72 20.26 -15.35
N ALA A 110 3.11 19.86 -16.46
CA ALA A 110 3.37 18.55 -17.08
C ALA A 110 4.85 18.42 -17.51
N HIS A 111 5.41 19.46 -18.13
CA HIS A 111 6.83 19.47 -18.51
C HIS A 111 7.76 19.37 -17.29
N ALA A 112 7.48 20.12 -16.22
CA ALA A 112 8.27 20.06 -14.99
C ALA A 112 8.17 18.67 -14.32
N ILE A 113 7.00 18.03 -14.34
CA ILE A 113 6.83 16.65 -13.84
C ILE A 113 7.66 15.67 -14.66
N ILE A 114 7.64 15.78 -15.99
CA ILE A 114 8.41 14.88 -16.87
C ILE A 114 9.90 15.04 -16.62
N ASN A 115 10.40 16.28 -16.53
CA ASN A 115 11.83 16.56 -16.45
C ASN A 115 12.42 16.39 -15.03
N ASN A 116 11.68 16.80 -14.00
CA ASN A 116 12.20 16.82 -12.62
C ASN A 116 11.87 15.51 -11.89
N LEU A 117 10.64 15.01 -12.05
CA LEU A 117 10.17 13.79 -11.37
C LEU A 117 10.41 12.52 -12.20
N HIS A 118 10.77 12.65 -13.48
CA HIS A 118 10.97 11.52 -14.40
C HIS A 118 9.71 10.63 -14.50
N ARG A 119 8.53 11.26 -14.48
CA ARG A 119 7.23 10.57 -14.53
C ARG A 119 6.45 11.00 -15.75
N GLY A 120 5.90 10.02 -16.46
CA GLY A 120 4.92 10.27 -17.51
C GLY A 120 3.62 10.79 -16.90
N CYS A 121 3.02 11.75 -17.56
CA CYS A 121 1.70 12.30 -17.23
C CYS A 121 0.81 12.29 -18.49
N THR A 122 -0.50 12.26 -18.26
CA THR A 122 -1.52 12.22 -19.31
C THR A 122 -2.47 13.39 -19.11
N TYR A 123 -2.88 14.05 -20.20
CA TYR A 123 -3.94 15.05 -20.13
C TYR A 123 -5.31 14.36 -20.17
N LEU A 124 -6.17 14.70 -19.20
CA LEU A 124 -7.57 14.35 -19.19
C LEU A 124 -8.38 15.58 -19.59
N LYS A 125 -9.11 15.51 -20.71
CA LYS A 125 -10.02 16.58 -21.13
C LYS A 125 -11.22 16.62 -20.18
N ALA A 126 -11.49 17.79 -19.62
CA ALA A 126 -12.60 18.07 -18.72
C ALA A 126 -13.31 19.35 -19.16
N SER A 127 -14.51 19.60 -18.63
CA SER A 127 -15.22 20.86 -18.82
C SER A 127 -15.70 21.38 -17.47
N GLY A 128 -15.59 22.68 -17.25
CA GLY A 128 -16.11 23.33 -16.05
C GLY A 128 -17.63 23.26 -16.02
N ALA A 129 -18.22 22.58 -15.04
CA ALA A 129 -19.68 22.43 -14.97
C ALA A 129 -20.45 23.77 -14.87
N TYR A 130 -19.81 24.81 -14.33
CA TYR A 130 -20.39 26.15 -14.23
C TYR A 130 -20.02 27.05 -15.41
N THR A 131 -18.76 27.05 -15.85
CA THR A 131 -18.26 27.96 -16.90
C THR A 131 -18.43 27.43 -18.32
N GLY A 132 -18.59 26.11 -18.49
CA GLY A 132 -18.62 25.43 -19.78
C GLY A 132 -17.26 25.34 -20.49
N GLU A 133 -16.22 25.97 -19.93
CA GLU A 133 -14.88 25.99 -20.54
C GLU A 133 -14.24 24.61 -20.53
N GLU A 134 -13.68 24.22 -21.68
CA GLU A 134 -12.79 23.07 -21.76
C GLU A 134 -11.50 23.34 -20.98
N LYS A 135 -11.07 22.35 -20.20
CA LYS A 135 -9.86 22.38 -19.38
C LYS A 135 -9.15 21.06 -19.49
N GLU A 136 -7.83 21.09 -19.47
CA GLU A 136 -7.02 19.88 -19.40
C GLU A 136 -6.52 19.67 -17.97
N ILE A 137 -6.75 18.48 -17.44
CA ILE A 137 -6.29 18.05 -16.12
C ILE A 137 -5.05 17.19 -16.31
N VAL A 138 -3.97 17.49 -15.59
CA VAL A 138 -2.77 16.66 -15.60
C VAL A 138 -2.97 15.47 -14.68
N LEU A 139 -3.02 14.27 -15.24
CA LEU A 139 -3.07 13.02 -14.51
C LEU A 139 -1.66 12.43 -14.42
N VAL A 140 -1.19 12.20 -13.20
CA VAL A 140 0.12 11.58 -12.96
C VAL A 140 0.03 10.55 -11.84
N THR A 141 0.68 9.42 -12.02
CA THR A 141 0.85 8.42 -10.97
C THR A 141 2.28 8.51 -10.44
N VAL A 142 2.44 8.63 -9.12
CA VAL A 142 3.73 8.80 -8.45
C VAL A 142 3.83 7.92 -7.23
N ALA A 143 5.06 7.64 -6.78
CA ALA A 143 5.25 7.03 -5.46
C ALA A 143 4.88 8.04 -4.37
N LYS A 144 4.35 7.58 -3.22
CA LYS A 144 4.04 8.45 -2.06
C LYS A 144 5.22 9.33 -1.65
N THR A 145 6.46 8.84 -1.78
CA THR A 145 7.69 9.59 -1.48
C THR A 145 7.92 10.78 -2.42
N GLN A 146 7.34 10.78 -3.61
CA GLN A 146 7.47 11.85 -4.60
C GLN A 146 6.39 12.93 -4.45
N LEU A 147 5.37 12.73 -3.60
CA LEU A 147 4.29 13.71 -3.39
C LEU A 147 4.77 15.09 -2.91
N PRO A 148 5.74 15.22 -1.98
CA PRO A 148 6.20 16.53 -1.54
C PRO A 148 6.78 17.35 -2.71
N ALA A 149 7.68 16.76 -3.49
CA ALA A 149 8.28 17.39 -4.66
C ALA A 149 7.22 17.71 -5.75
N LEU A 150 6.23 16.84 -5.96
CA LEU A 150 5.12 17.12 -6.87
C LEU A 150 4.33 18.36 -6.44
N LYS A 151 4.00 18.49 -5.15
CA LYS A 151 3.29 19.64 -4.63
C LYS A 151 4.10 20.92 -4.79
N GLU A 152 5.38 20.87 -4.49
CA GLU A 152 6.31 21.99 -4.64
C GLU A 152 6.32 22.50 -6.09
N ILE A 153 6.57 21.61 -7.06
CA ILE A 153 6.56 21.96 -8.49
C ILE A 153 5.23 22.59 -8.90
N VAL A 154 4.10 22.00 -8.49
CA VAL A 154 2.78 22.49 -8.90
C VAL A 154 2.49 23.88 -8.32
N PHE A 155 2.74 24.08 -7.03
CA PHE A 155 2.42 25.35 -6.35
C PHE A 155 3.45 26.45 -6.61
N GLU A 156 4.68 26.10 -7.00
CA GLU A 156 5.68 27.06 -7.48
C GLU A 156 5.29 27.65 -8.83
N LEU A 157 4.77 26.82 -9.74
CA LEU A 157 4.30 27.26 -11.05
C LEU A 157 2.93 27.95 -10.96
N ASP A 158 1.95 27.32 -10.32
CA ASP A 158 0.61 27.90 -10.14
C ASP A 158 0.14 27.81 -8.69
N PRO A 159 0.27 28.90 -7.92
CA PRO A 159 -0.23 28.98 -6.54
C PRO A 159 -1.74 28.77 -6.40
N ARG A 160 -2.52 28.89 -7.49
CA ARG A 160 -3.97 28.68 -7.52
C ARG A 160 -4.36 27.30 -8.03
N ALA A 161 -3.39 26.44 -8.31
CA ALA A 161 -3.65 25.07 -8.74
C ALA A 161 -4.39 24.27 -7.67
N PHE A 162 -5.14 23.28 -8.12
CA PHE A 162 -5.85 22.34 -7.27
C PHE A 162 -5.37 20.92 -7.56
N ILE A 163 -5.01 20.17 -6.51
CA ILE A 163 -4.49 18.80 -6.63
C ILE A 163 -5.39 17.84 -5.85
N ILE A 164 -5.90 16.82 -6.54
CA ILE A 164 -6.62 15.69 -5.93
C ILE A 164 -5.64 14.52 -5.87
N ILE A 165 -5.46 13.92 -4.70
CA ILE A 165 -4.57 12.76 -4.51
C ILE A 165 -5.41 11.55 -4.13
N ASN A 166 -5.43 10.54 -5.00
CA ASN A 166 -6.12 9.27 -4.79
C ASN A 166 -5.13 8.16 -4.41
N GLU A 167 -5.58 7.25 -3.55
CA GLU A 167 -4.86 6.03 -3.25
C GLU A 167 -4.98 5.05 -4.42
N THR A 168 -3.85 4.69 -5.02
CA THR A 168 -3.79 3.72 -6.10
C THR A 168 -3.48 2.35 -5.53
N ILE A 169 -4.43 1.41 -5.63
CA ILE A 169 -4.27 0.04 -5.12
C ILE A 169 -3.20 -0.69 -5.94
N GLU A 170 -3.30 -0.65 -7.27
CA GLU A 170 -2.32 -1.24 -8.20
C GLU A 170 -2.16 -0.38 -9.45
N ALA A 171 -0.94 -0.31 -9.98
CA ALA A 171 -0.60 0.32 -11.25
C ALA A 171 0.42 -0.55 -11.99
N PHE A 172 0.12 -0.86 -13.26
CA PHE A 172 0.95 -1.71 -14.11
C PHE A 172 1.52 -0.89 -15.28
N GLY A 173 2.75 -1.20 -15.70
CA GLY A 173 3.39 -0.58 -16.86
C GLY A 173 4.80 -0.05 -16.59
N LYS A 174 5.45 0.46 -17.63
CA LYS A 174 6.83 0.96 -17.57
C LYS A 174 6.96 2.09 -16.55
N GLY A 175 7.82 1.91 -15.54
CA GLY A 175 8.02 2.85 -14.44
C GLY A 175 7.19 2.56 -13.19
N PHE A 176 6.28 1.58 -13.22
CA PHE A 176 5.59 1.00 -12.07
C PHE A 176 5.89 -0.50 -11.98
N SER A 177 5.39 -1.18 -10.95
CA SER A 177 5.70 -2.58 -10.58
C SER A 177 6.11 -3.47 -11.78
N LEU A 178 7.30 -4.10 -11.69
CA LEU A 178 7.89 -5.06 -12.65
C LEU A 178 7.09 -6.40 -12.76
N GLY A 179 5.78 -6.38 -12.55
CA GLY A 179 4.91 -7.57 -12.61
C GLY A 179 4.02 -7.65 -13.86
N GLY A 180 4.10 -6.67 -14.77
CA GLY A 180 3.22 -6.57 -15.94
C GLY A 180 3.81 -7.11 -17.25
N SER A 181 4.80 -7.98 -17.23
CA SER A 181 5.29 -8.69 -18.43
C SER A 181 4.68 -10.08 -18.50
N GLU A 182 3.35 -10.19 -18.49
CA GLU A 182 2.64 -11.44 -18.81
C GLU A 182 1.13 -11.20 -18.99
N TYR A 183 0.79 -10.30 -19.93
CA TYR A 183 -0.46 -10.38 -20.70
C TYR A 183 -0.17 -9.91 -22.13
#